data_AF-A0A382M3Y5-F1
#
_entry.id   AF-A0A382M3Y5-F1
#
_cell.length_a   1.000
_cell.length_b   1.000
_cell.length_c   1.000
_cell.angle_alpha   90.00
_cell.angle_beta   90.00
_cell.angle_gamma   90.00
#
_symmetry.space_group_name_H-M   'P 1'
#
loop_
_entity.id
_entity.type
_entity.pdbx_description
1 polymer ?
#
loop_
_entity_poly.entity_id
_entity_poly.type
_entity_poly.pdbx_seq_one_letter_code
_entity_poly.pdbx_strand_id
1 'polypeptide(L)'
;MITTIKEKPFIGLVITLVIGLAIGLILSFTLISSNDGASNSIGSIFLLATGSAETGSAGYTRSGIQAWEQTLPLTLNEARNLRWKKEVSCVSGVGYYSRKNAAKSAAAESYSLIFDSKDKVIGIYFYSENQQGYPWQQVQSAGPFPYPHWGLHIFFQDSTNACGG
;
A
#
# COMPACT_ATOMS: atom_id res chain seq x y z
N MET A 1 -31.45 -75.27 -4.91
CA MET A 1 -32.06 -73.92 -4.82
C MET A 1 -31.72 -73.33 -3.46
N ILE A 2 -30.65 -72.53 -3.34
CA ILE A 2 -30.52 -71.43 -2.36
C ILE A 2 -29.53 -70.42 -2.96
N THR A 3 -30.04 -69.31 -3.47
CA THR A 3 -29.28 -68.11 -3.84
C THR A 3 -29.61 -67.03 -2.82
N THR A 4 -28.67 -66.71 -1.93
CA THR A 4 -28.83 -65.63 -0.94
C THR A 4 -27.66 -64.64 -1.02
N ILE A 5 -27.92 -63.54 -1.73
CA ILE A 5 -27.69 -62.13 -1.38
C ILE A 5 -26.38 -61.80 -0.62
N LYS A 6 -25.47 -61.10 -1.30
CA LYS A 6 -24.37 -60.31 -0.69
C LYS A 6 -24.33 -58.88 -1.25
N GLU A 7 -25.44 -58.15 -1.13
CA GLU A 7 -25.55 -56.74 -1.57
C GLU A 7 -25.05 -55.70 -0.54
N LYS A 8 -24.69 -56.12 0.68
CA LYS A 8 -24.35 -55.21 1.78
C LYS A 8 -23.02 -54.42 1.69
N PRO A 9 -21.96 -54.82 0.95
CA PRO A 9 -20.72 -54.04 0.96
C PRO A 9 -20.75 -52.81 0.04
N PHE A 10 -21.68 -52.75 -0.92
CA PHE A 10 -21.68 -51.71 -1.95
C PHE A 10 -22.23 -50.37 -1.42
N ILE A 11 -23.25 -50.41 -0.56
CA ILE A 11 -23.89 -49.23 0.02
C ILE A 11 -22.94 -48.46 0.94
N GLY A 12 -22.13 -49.17 1.73
CA GLY A 12 -21.14 -48.53 2.61
C GLY A 12 -20.05 -47.78 1.85
N LEU A 13 -19.65 -48.31 0.69
CA LEU A 13 -18.62 -47.72 -0.16
C LEU A 13 -19.12 -46.45 -0.88
N VAL A 14 -20.40 -46.45 -1.28
CA VAL A 14 -21.05 -45.26 -1.86
C VAL A 14 -21.16 -44.14 -0.83
N ILE A 15 -21.52 -44.46 0.42
CA ILE A 15 -21.66 -43.45 1.49
C ILE A 15 -20.30 -42.81 1.83
N THR A 16 -19.22 -43.60 1.95
CA THR A 16 -17.89 -43.05 2.23
C THR A 16 -17.34 -42.20 1.09
N LEU A 17 -17.63 -42.58 -0.17
CA LEU A 17 -17.26 -41.80 -1.34
C LEU A 17 -17.96 -40.43 -1.35
N VAL A 18 -19.26 -40.39 -1.06
CA VAL A 18 -20.05 -39.14 -1.05
C VAL A 18 -19.58 -38.20 0.06
N ILE A 19 -19.31 -38.73 1.26
CA ILE A 19 -18.80 -37.92 2.37
C ILE A 19 -17.39 -37.39 2.06
N GLY A 20 -16.52 -38.23 1.50
CA GLY A 20 -15.16 -37.82 1.10
C GLY A 20 -15.17 -36.71 0.04
N LEU A 21 -16.06 -36.83 -0.97
CA LEU A 21 -16.24 -35.80 -2.00
C LEU A 21 -16.78 -34.48 -1.41
N ALA A 22 -17.76 -34.55 -0.52
CA ALA A 22 -18.33 -33.36 0.12
C ALA A 22 -17.26 -32.60 0.95
N ILE A 23 -16.49 -33.33 1.77
CA ILE A 23 -15.41 -32.73 2.56
C ILE A 23 -14.31 -32.17 1.65
N GLY A 24 -13.91 -32.93 0.61
CA GLY A 24 -12.89 -32.50 -0.35
C GLY A 24 -13.30 -31.24 -1.11
N LEU A 25 -14.57 -31.14 -1.51
CA LEU A 25 -15.11 -29.96 -2.19
C LEU A 25 -15.16 -28.76 -1.25
N ILE A 26 -15.67 -28.92 -0.02
CA ILE A 26 -15.73 -27.82 0.96
C ILE A 26 -14.33 -27.27 1.25
N LEU A 27 -13.35 -28.16 1.48
CA LEU A 27 -11.97 -27.76 1.73
C LEU A 27 -11.34 -27.08 0.51
N SER A 28 -11.61 -27.59 -0.70
CA SER A 28 -11.14 -26.98 -1.95
C SER A 28 -11.74 -25.59 -2.15
N PHE A 29 -13.03 -25.39 -1.88
CA PHE A 29 -13.68 -24.07 -1.96
C PHE A 29 -13.11 -23.10 -0.93
N THR A 30 -12.82 -23.54 0.30
CA THR A 30 -12.18 -22.67 1.30
C THR A 30 -10.76 -22.29 0.92
N LEU A 31 -9.95 -23.23 0.43
CA LEU A 31 -8.54 -22.97 0.08
C LEU A 31 -8.39 -22.15 -1.21
N ILE A 32 -9.27 -22.35 -2.20
CA ILE A 32 -9.27 -21.56 -3.44
C ILE A 32 -9.85 -20.16 -3.22
N SER A 33 -10.77 -19.99 -2.25
CA SER A 33 -11.32 -18.66 -1.91
C SER A 33 -10.40 -17.85 -1.00
N SER A 34 -9.42 -18.46 -0.34
CA SER A 34 -8.31 -17.78 0.32
C SER A 34 -7.28 -17.29 -0.70
N ASN A 35 -7.75 -16.50 -1.68
CA ASN A 35 -6.87 -15.64 -2.44
C ASN A 35 -6.57 -14.42 -1.57
N ASP A 36 -5.86 -14.63 -0.47
CA ASP A 36 -5.19 -13.58 0.27
C ASP A 36 -4.02 -13.12 -0.61
N GLY A 37 -4.38 -12.39 -1.67
CA GLY A 37 -3.41 -11.68 -2.50
C GLY A 37 -2.55 -10.88 -1.54
N ALA A 38 -1.26 -11.25 -1.46
CA ALA A 38 -0.33 -10.74 -0.48
C ALA A 38 -0.52 -9.22 -0.34
N SER A 39 -1.15 -8.79 0.76
CA SER A 39 -1.39 -7.37 0.96
C SER A 39 -0.06 -6.76 1.32
N ASN A 40 0.57 -6.05 0.39
CA ASN A 40 1.74 -5.24 0.71
C ASN A 40 1.35 -4.32 1.87
N SER A 41 2.11 -4.38 2.97
CA SER A 41 1.85 -3.60 4.17
C SER A 41 3.06 -2.74 4.46
N ILE A 42 2.82 -1.48 4.78
CA ILE A 42 3.85 -0.49 5.15
C ILE A 42 4.30 -0.73 6.61
N GLY A 43 3.66 -1.68 7.30
CA GLY A 43 3.93 -1.98 8.70
C GLY A 43 3.24 -0.98 9.65
N SER A 44 3.73 -0.91 10.88
CA SER A 44 3.20 -0.06 11.94
C SER A 44 3.86 1.32 12.01
N ILE A 45 4.92 1.56 11.22
CA ILE A 45 5.70 2.78 11.24
C ILE A 45 6.11 3.13 9.80
N PHE A 46 5.81 4.35 9.36
CA PHE A 46 6.31 4.90 8.10
C PHE A 46 7.21 6.10 8.41
N LEU A 47 8.48 6.01 8.01
CA LEU A 47 9.50 7.03 8.26
C LEU A 47 10.04 7.57 6.94
N LEU A 48 10.15 8.89 6.84
CA LEU A 48 10.95 9.55 5.83
C LEU A 48 12.21 10.09 6.51
N ALA A 49 13.37 9.64 6.04
CA ALA A 49 14.65 10.05 6.59
C ALA A 49 15.61 10.42 5.47
N THR A 50 16.45 11.43 5.70
CA THR A 50 17.60 11.70 4.84
C THR A 50 18.78 10.88 5.33
N GLY A 51 19.41 10.14 4.42
CA GLY A 51 20.64 9.43 4.75
C GLY A 51 21.79 10.41 5.04
N SER A 52 22.31 10.39 6.27
CA SER A 52 23.74 10.62 6.49
C SER A 52 24.42 9.26 6.35
N ALA A 53 24.93 8.95 5.16
CA ALA A 53 25.70 7.74 4.96
C ALA A 53 27.09 7.90 5.61
N GLU A 54 27.25 7.51 6.88
CA GLU A 54 28.57 7.27 7.48
C GLU A 54 28.47 6.17 8.56
N THR A 55 28.39 4.90 8.16
CA THR A 55 29.06 3.83 8.93
C THR A 55 30.47 3.70 8.37
N GLY A 56 31.32 4.71 8.63
CA GLY A 56 32.73 4.71 8.30
C GLY A 56 33.55 4.39 9.54
N SER A 57 34.18 3.22 9.57
CA SER A 57 35.27 2.94 10.51
C SER A 57 36.33 4.06 10.42
N ALA A 58 36.73 4.59 11.58
CA ALA A 58 37.83 5.52 11.80
C ALA A 58 37.69 6.96 11.23
N GLY A 59 37.21 7.88 12.07
CA GLY A 59 38.00 9.08 12.40
C GLY A 59 37.81 10.37 11.59
N TYR A 60 36.92 10.44 10.60
CA TYR A 60 36.67 11.70 9.87
C TYR A 60 35.17 11.99 9.73
N THR A 61 34.62 12.76 10.66
CA THR A 61 33.26 13.32 10.56
C THR A 61 33.22 14.42 9.49
N ARG A 62 32.62 14.14 8.33
CA ARG A 62 32.20 15.20 7.40
C ARG A 62 30.90 15.82 7.93
N SER A 63 31.06 16.74 8.88
CA SER A 63 29.96 17.59 9.38
C SER A 63 29.44 18.45 8.22
N GLY A 64 28.18 18.27 7.83
CA GLY A 64 27.58 19.10 6.78
C GLY A 64 26.13 18.79 6.40
N ILE A 65 25.66 17.54 6.54
CA ILE A 65 24.23 17.21 6.35
C ILE A 65 23.69 16.69 7.68
N GLN A 66 22.86 17.50 8.34
CA GLN A 66 22.10 17.02 9.49
C GLN A 66 21.10 15.98 9.00
N ALA A 67 21.27 14.74 9.46
CA ALA A 67 20.25 13.72 9.26
C ALA A 67 18.95 14.19 9.94
N TRP A 68 17.85 14.17 9.19
CA TRP A 68 16.53 14.35 9.75
C TRP A 68 15.66 13.15 9.43
N GLU A 69 14.73 12.89 10.33
CA GLU A 69 13.75 11.82 10.26
C GLU A 69 12.39 12.41 10.59
N GLN A 70 11.35 11.93 9.90
CA GLN A 70 9.98 12.30 10.14
C GLN A 70 9.10 11.05 10.08
N THR A 71 8.37 10.81 11.17
CA THR A 71 7.26 9.85 11.15
C THR A 71 6.11 10.43 10.35
N LEU A 72 5.66 9.63 9.39
CA LEU A 72 4.58 9.94 8.47
C LEU A 72 3.30 9.24 8.92
N PRO A 73 2.13 9.89 8.77
CA PRO A 73 0.87 9.29 9.14
C PRO A 73 0.56 8.06 8.28
N LEU A 74 0.08 7.01 8.94
CA LEU A 74 -0.37 5.79 8.28
C LEU A 74 -1.82 5.87 7.81
N THR A 75 -2.59 6.78 8.41
CA THR A 75 -4.00 6.98 8.09
C THR A 75 -4.32 8.41 7.72
N LEU A 76 -5.35 8.58 6.89
CA LEU A 76 -5.79 9.92 6.50
C LEU A 76 -6.45 10.65 7.69
N ASN A 77 -7.07 9.93 8.63
CA ASN A 77 -7.50 10.49 9.90
C ASN A 77 -6.32 11.03 10.75
N GLU A 78 -5.25 10.24 10.88
CA GLU A 78 -4.03 10.69 11.56
C GLU A 78 -3.40 11.91 10.87
N ALA A 79 -3.29 11.88 9.54
CA ALA A 79 -2.79 13.00 8.76
C ALA A 79 -3.58 14.29 9.05
N ARG A 80 -4.91 14.20 9.11
CA ARG A 80 -5.78 15.33 9.45
C ARG A 80 -5.52 15.88 10.86
N ASN A 81 -5.32 14.99 11.85
CA ASN A 81 -4.97 15.38 13.22
C ASN A 81 -3.60 16.07 13.28
N LEU A 82 -2.67 15.64 12.43
CA LEU A 82 -1.37 16.28 12.22
C LEU A 82 -1.45 17.51 11.29
N ARG A 83 -2.65 18.01 10.99
CA ARG A 83 -2.93 19.20 10.17
C ARG A 83 -2.44 19.10 8.73
N TRP A 84 -2.45 17.89 8.18
CA TRP A 84 -2.35 17.69 6.75
C TRP A 84 -3.69 18.06 6.08
N LYS A 85 -3.59 18.77 4.96
CA LYS A 85 -4.73 19.13 4.13
C LYS A 85 -4.93 18.05 3.07
N LYS A 86 -6.03 17.33 3.20
CA LYS A 86 -6.55 16.41 2.18
C LYS A 86 -7.03 17.22 0.97
N GLU A 87 -6.71 16.75 -0.23
CA GLU A 87 -7.34 17.23 -1.45
C GLU A 87 -8.77 16.70 -1.59
N VAL A 88 -9.67 17.53 -2.12
CA VAL A 88 -11.12 17.28 -2.10
C VAL A 88 -11.48 16.05 -2.94
N SER A 89 -10.80 15.85 -4.07
CA SER A 89 -11.10 14.79 -5.04
C SER A 89 -10.12 13.62 -4.96
N CYS A 90 -10.65 12.40 -5.06
CA CYS A 90 -9.85 11.20 -5.33
C CYS A 90 -9.46 11.17 -6.80
N VAL A 91 -8.20 10.84 -7.10
CA VAL A 91 -7.72 10.69 -8.48
C VAL A 91 -7.72 9.21 -8.85
N SER A 92 -8.46 8.83 -9.90
CA SER A 92 -8.55 7.44 -10.37
C SER A 92 -7.16 6.86 -10.64
N GLY A 93 -6.91 5.64 -10.15
CA GLY A 93 -5.61 4.97 -10.25
C GLY A 93 -4.50 5.54 -9.35
N VAL A 94 -4.81 6.54 -8.51
CA VAL A 94 -3.84 7.14 -7.59
C VAL A 94 -4.35 7.15 -6.15
N GLY A 95 -5.49 7.80 -5.87
CA GLY A 95 -6.02 7.98 -4.52
C GLY A 95 -6.18 9.46 -4.12
N TYR A 96 -6.28 9.69 -2.82
CA TYR A 96 -6.39 11.02 -2.21
C TYR A 96 -5.01 11.56 -1.84
N TYR A 97 -4.63 12.68 -2.42
CA TYR A 97 -3.46 13.42 -1.97
C TYR A 97 -3.74 14.10 -0.64
N SER A 98 -2.74 14.14 0.24
CA SER A 98 -2.75 14.95 1.45
C SER A 98 -1.37 15.58 1.61
N ARG A 99 -1.34 16.88 1.88
CA ARG A 99 -0.10 17.63 2.08
C ARG A 99 -0.07 18.30 3.44
N LYS A 100 1.09 18.35 4.08
CA LYS A 100 1.25 19.14 5.29
C LYS A 100 1.06 20.63 4.98
N ASN A 101 0.42 21.36 5.88
CA ASN A 101 0.20 22.78 5.67
C ASN A 101 1.53 23.55 5.69
N ALA A 102 1.93 24.08 4.53
CA ALA A 102 3.19 24.81 4.33
C ALA A 102 3.33 26.09 5.18
N ALA A 103 2.24 26.58 5.79
CA ALA A 103 2.25 27.82 6.56
C ALA A 103 3.07 27.76 7.89
N LYS A 104 3.56 26.59 8.32
CA LYS A 104 4.32 26.44 9.57
C LYS A 104 5.59 25.59 9.49
N SER A 105 5.92 25.01 8.34
CA SER A 105 7.18 24.31 8.12
C SER A 105 8.10 25.20 7.30
N ALA A 106 9.32 25.46 7.79
CA ALA A 106 10.30 26.36 7.16
C ALA A 106 10.77 25.90 5.76
N ALA A 107 10.34 24.72 5.32
CA ALA A 107 10.33 24.30 3.93
C ALA A 107 8.89 23.89 3.58
N ALA A 108 8.38 24.36 2.45
CA ALA A 108 7.25 23.69 1.81
C ALA A 108 7.72 22.26 1.52
N GLU A 109 7.18 21.27 2.23
CA GLU A 109 7.59 19.88 2.05
C GLU A 109 7.41 19.50 0.58
N SER A 110 8.47 18.99 -0.06
CA SER A 110 8.50 18.64 -1.49
C SER A 110 7.74 17.34 -1.81
N TYR A 111 6.72 17.02 -1.03
CA TYR A 111 5.98 15.77 -1.18
C TYR A 111 4.53 15.84 -0.66
N SER A 112 3.73 14.86 -1.03
CA SER A 112 2.36 14.62 -0.56
C SER A 112 2.17 13.13 -0.32
N LEU A 113 1.38 12.79 0.68
CA LEU A 113 0.99 11.40 0.93
C LEU A 113 -0.25 11.05 0.13
N ILE A 114 -0.36 9.78 -0.27
CA ILE A 114 -1.47 9.25 -1.05
C ILE A 114 -2.21 8.22 -0.21
N PHE A 115 -3.52 8.40 -0.08
CA PHE A 115 -4.39 7.53 0.71
C PHE A 115 -5.49 6.89 -0.15
N ASP A 116 -5.91 5.68 0.21
CA ASP A 116 -7.08 5.04 -0.39
C ASP A 116 -8.41 5.50 0.26
N SER A 117 -9.52 4.99 -0.26
CA SER A 117 -10.87 5.19 0.25
C SER A 117 -11.09 4.60 1.65
N LYS A 118 -10.23 3.68 2.09
CA LYS A 118 -10.27 2.97 3.38
C LYS A 118 -9.39 3.65 4.44
N ASP A 119 -9.00 4.90 4.21
CA ASP A 119 -8.20 5.73 5.11
C ASP A 119 -6.73 5.28 5.26
N LYS A 120 -6.22 4.36 4.42
CA LYS A 120 -4.84 3.85 4.51
C LYS A 120 -3.88 4.60 3.60
N VAL A 121 -2.66 4.87 4.07
CA VAL A 121 -1.58 5.35 3.20
C VAL A 121 -1.18 4.24 2.23
N ILE A 122 -1.15 4.56 0.94
CA ILE A 122 -0.83 3.64 -0.15
C ILE A 122 0.34 4.12 -1.01
N GLY A 123 0.78 5.38 -0.82
CA GLY A 123 1.91 5.92 -1.56
C GLY A 123 2.36 7.29 -1.08
N ILE A 124 3.42 7.78 -1.73
CA ILE A 124 3.98 9.11 -1.57
C ILE A 124 4.25 9.69 -2.96
N TYR A 125 3.98 10.97 -3.11
CA TYR A 125 4.26 11.74 -4.31
C TYR A 125 5.31 12.79 -4.01
N PHE A 126 6.44 12.75 -4.69
CA PHE A 126 7.43 13.83 -4.63
C PHE A 126 7.25 14.77 -5.82
N TYR A 127 7.52 16.06 -5.60
CA TYR A 127 7.57 17.06 -6.67
C TYR A 127 8.86 17.88 -6.62
N SER A 128 9.27 18.39 -7.78
CA SER A 128 10.41 19.28 -7.93
C SER A 128 10.16 20.26 -9.08
N GLU A 129 10.48 21.53 -8.87
CA GLU A 129 10.48 22.54 -9.94
C GLU A 129 11.76 22.47 -10.77
N ASN A 130 12.81 21.87 -10.21
CA ASN A 130 14.07 21.64 -10.91
C ASN A 130 14.00 20.39 -11.76
N GLN A 131 14.66 20.41 -12.92
CA GLN A 131 14.78 19.25 -13.78
C GLN A 131 15.30 18.02 -13.03
N GLN A 132 14.60 16.90 -13.18
CA GLN A 132 14.97 15.62 -12.60
C GLN A 132 15.30 14.61 -13.71
N GLY A 133 16.15 13.64 -13.38
CA GLY A 133 16.38 12.48 -14.23
C GLY A 133 15.33 11.40 -14.02
N TYR A 134 15.38 10.35 -14.83
CA TYR A 134 14.64 9.11 -14.59
C TYR A 134 14.85 8.62 -13.14
N PRO A 135 13.82 8.18 -12.39
CA PRO A 135 12.46 7.82 -12.83
C PRO A 135 11.41 8.95 -12.82
N TRP A 136 11.82 10.19 -12.57
CA TRP A 136 10.89 11.31 -12.51
C TRP A 136 10.32 11.64 -13.89
N GLN A 137 9.10 12.17 -13.90
CA GLN A 137 8.39 12.56 -15.12
C GLN A 137 7.98 14.02 -15.06
N GLN A 138 8.12 14.73 -16.18
CA GLN A 138 7.54 16.06 -16.30
C GLN A 138 6.02 15.93 -16.47
N VAL A 139 5.26 16.49 -15.53
CA VAL A 139 3.80 16.49 -15.52
C VAL A 139 3.27 17.92 -15.63
N GLN A 140 2.11 18.09 -16.27
CA GLN A 140 1.45 19.40 -16.38
C GLN A 140 0.77 19.82 -15.07
N SER A 141 0.24 18.84 -14.34
CA SER A 141 -0.39 19.01 -13.04
C SER A 141 -0.58 17.64 -12.37
N ALA A 142 -0.47 17.58 -11.04
CA ALA A 142 -0.77 16.36 -10.28
C ALA A 142 -1.18 16.71 -8.84
N GLY A 143 -2.28 16.12 -8.37
CA GLY A 143 -2.76 16.31 -7.00
C GLY A 143 -2.89 17.79 -6.61
N PRO A 144 -2.26 18.26 -5.52
CA PRO A 144 -2.36 19.64 -5.06
C PRO A 144 -1.49 20.63 -5.85
N PHE A 145 -0.81 20.19 -6.92
CA PHE A 145 0.15 20.98 -7.70
C PHE A 145 -0.41 21.28 -9.10
N PRO A 146 -1.10 22.43 -9.29
CA PRO A 146 -1.82 22.79 -10.52
C PRO A 146 -0.93 23.51 -11.55
N TYR A 147 0.35 23.15 -11.64
CA TYR A 147 1.33 23.79 -12.53
C TYR A 147 2.36 22.76 -13.02
N PRO A 148 3.09 23.00 -14.12
CA PRO A 148 4.07 22.05 -14.61
C PRO A 148 5.24 21.83 -13.63
N HIS A 149 5.58 20.58 -13.33
CA HIS A 149 6.69 20.20 -12.45
C HIS A 149 7.20 18.79 -12.76
N TRP A 150 8.31 18.41 -12.16
CA TRP A 150 8.79 17.03 -12.15
C TRP A 150 8.16 16.29 -10.99
N GLY A 151 7.48 15.18 -11.30
CA GLY A 151 6.75 14.35 -10.37
C GLY A 151 7.33 12.94 -10.26
N LEU A 152 7.23 12.37 -9.06
CA LEU A 152 7.54 10.96 -8.83
C LEU A 152 6.51 10.35 -7.88
N HIS A 153 5.69 9.44 -8.40
CA HIS A 153 4.82 8.59 -7.60
C HIS A 153 5.58 7.35 -7.14
N ILE A 154 5.50 7.06 -5.84
CA ILE A 154 5.96 5.80 -5.26
C ILE A 154 4.77 5.18 -4.53
N PHE A 155 4.32 4.03 -5.03
CA PHE A 155 3.21 3.29 -4.45
C PHE A 155 3.73 2.10 -3.63
N PHE A 156 3.21 1.96 -2.42
CA PHE A 156 3.49 0.85 -1.52
C PHE A 156 2.44 -0.26 -1.64
N GLN A 157 1.25 0.08 -2.17
CA GLN A 157 0.12 -0.81 -2.41
C GLN A 157 -0.45 -0.54 -3.81
N ASP A 158 -1.25 -1.46 -4.34
CA ASP A 158 -1.92 -1.27 -5.63
C ASP A 158 -2.91 -0.09 -5.55
N SER A 159 -2.70 0.92 -6.38
CA SER A 159 -3.50 2.14 -6.43
C SER A 159 -4.68 2.07 -7.40
N THR A 160 -4.81 1.00 -8.19
CA THR A 160 -5.82 0.87 -9.26
C THR A 160 -7.24 1.10 -8.74
N ASN A 161 -7.54 0.57 -7.55
CA ASN A 161 -8.84 0.69 -6.90
C ASN A 161 -8.83 1.63 -5.69
N ALA A 162 -7.84 2.53 -5.58
CA ALA A 162 -7.70 3.44 -4.43
C ALA A 162 -8.93 4.33 -4.17
N CYS A 163 -9.70 4.63 -5.22
CA CYS A 163 -10.93 5.41 -5.13
C CYS A 163 -12.21 4.58 -5.04
N GLY A 164 -12.11 3.24 -5.18
CA GLY A 164 -13.25 2.33 -5.09
C GLY A 164 -13.67 2.14 -3.64
N GLY A 165 -14.97 2.29 -3.35
CA GLY A 165 -15.59 1.99 -2.06
C GLY A 165 -16.25 0.62 -2.08
#